data_AF-A0A3D8YFZ4-F1
#
_entry.id   AF-A0A3D8YFZ4-F1
#
_cell.length_a   1.000
_cell.length_b   1.000
_cell.length_c   1.000
_cell.angle_alpha   90.00
_cell.angle_beta   90.00
_cell.angle_gamma   90.00
#
_symmetry.space_group_name_H-M   'P 1'
#
loop_
_entity.id
_entity.type
_entity.pdbx_description
1 polymer ?
#
loop_
_entity_poly.entity_id
_entity_poly.type
_entity_poly.pdbx_seq_one_letter_code
_entity_poly.pdbx_strand_id
1 'polypeptide(L)'
;MIKVVCCISDFGVAGYRNGLSYSCRRFKINLTTLFHSDLWHSHRLKDSSLKLFLQSQPAEQIVLFTDGYDTLFLAREMDIYIKYLQLSPNRDIVVSAETNCYPDENLASVYPNTVGSYRFLNSGGIIGPAAKLLSALNEIDSIKHLEDDKYAWSNQYLWSKLYLNRSVPMIVDHQCEIFQTFSNDLKSAHAFALASKEGKTELVSRLIEDERVRIDANFEIKDSAISNLETNTRPLHLHFNGPIMKFMMFLDPFRALI
;
A
#
# COMPACT_ATOMS: atom_id res chain seq x y z
N MET A 1 8.14 4.95 19.41
CA MET A 1 7.37 3.79 18.94
C MET A 1 6.46 4.21 17.81
N ILE A 2 6.35 3.41 16.75
CA ILE A 2 5.40 3.58 15.65
C ILE A 2 4.02 3.08 16.10
N LYS A 3 2.96 3.79 15.71
CA LYS A 3 1.60 3.25 15.74
C LYS A 3 1.20 2.80 14.34
N VAL A 4 0.94 1.51 14.18
CA VAL A 4 0.44 0.98 12.90
C VAL A 4 -1.08 1.07 12.88
N VAL A 5 -1.63 1.57 11.78
CA VAL A 5 -3.07 1.84 11.63
C VAL A 5 -3.56 1.25 10.32
N CYS A 6 -4.72 0.60 10.34
CA CYS A 6 -5.40 0.14 9.12
C CYS A 6 -6.90 0.41 9.21
N CYS A 7 -7.57 0.37 8.06
CA CYS A 7 -9.03 0.41 7.99
C CYS A 7 -9.57 -0.92 7.45
N ILE A 8 -10.64 -1.43 8.06
CA ILE A 8 -11.37 -2.62 7.59
C ILE A 8 -12.87 -2.45 7.82
N SER A 9 -13.68 -3.23 7.11
CA SER A 9 -15.13 -3.33 7.31
C SER A 9 -15.60 -4.68 7.85
N ASP A 10 -14.68 -5.64 7.97
CA ASP A 10 -14.95 -7.02 8.37
C ASP A 10 -13.66 -7.64 8.93
N PHE A 11 -13.72 -8.08 10.18
CA PHE A 11 -12.63 -8.79 10.88
C PHE A 11 -12.45 -10.23 10.40
N GLY A 12 -13.43 -10.80 9.69
CA GLY A 12 -13.46 -12.17 9.19
C GLY A 12 -12.61 -12.41 7.94
N VAL A 13 -12.28 -11.34 7.19
CA VAL A 13 -11.53 -11.45 5.93
C VAL A 13 -10.16 -12.08 6.16
N ALA A 14 -9.87 -13.15 5.40
CA ALA A 14 -8.63 -13.92 5.52
C ALA A 14 -7.37 -13.05 5.40
N GLY A 15 -7.41 -12.09 4.47
CA GLY A 15 -6.46 -11.00 4.30
C GLY A 15 -6.02 -10.32 5.60
N TYR A 16 -6.99 -9.82 6.35
CA TYR A 16 -6.74 -9.18 7.63
C TYR A 16 -6.29 -10.19 8.68
N ARG A 17 -7.02 -11.31 8.82
CA ARG A 17 -6.79 -12.28 9.92
C ARG A 17 -5.45 -12.97 9.85
N ASN A 18 -5.11 -13.47 8.67
CA ASN A 18 -3.95 -14.32 8.40
C ASN A 18 -2.78 -13.51 7.80
N GLY A 19 -3.05 -12.34 7.24
CA GLY A 19 -2.02 -11.42 6.77
C GLY A 19 -1.64 -10.39 7.82
N LEU A 20 -2.29 -9.23 7.76
CA LEU A 20 -1.90 -8.04 8.53
C LEU A 20 -1.94 -8.27 10.04
N SER A 21 -3.09 -8.70 10.57
CA SER A 21 -3.27 -8.89 12.02
C SER A 21 -2.36 -9.99 12.56
N TYR A 22 -2.18 -11.07 11.79
CA TYR A 22 -1.29 -12.17 12.16
C TYR A 22 0.18 -11.75 12.16
N SER A 23 0.67 -11.12 11.09
CA SER A 23 2.05 -10.64 11.00
C SER A 23 2.35 -9.58 12.07
N CYS A 24 1.41 -8.68 12.37
CA CYS A 24 1.55 -7.73 13.48
C CYS A 24 1.74 -8.46 14.83
N ARG A 25 0.99 -9.52 15.12
CA ARG A 25 1.20 -10.33 16.35
C ARG A 25 2.57 -11.01 16.35
N ARG A 26 2.95 -11.63 15.23
CA ARG A 26 4.24 -12.31 15.05
C ARG A 26 5.42 -11.38 15.34
N PHE A 27 5.35 -10.15 14.84
CA PHE A 27 6.40 -9.15 14.96
C PHE A 27 6.21 -8.16 16.13
N LYS A 28 5.23 -8.41 17.01
CA LYS A 28 4.90 -7.58 18.18
C LYS A 28 4.65 -6.11 17.83
N ILE A 29 3.99 -5.87 16.70
CA ILE A 29 3.57 -4.54 16.24
C ILE A 29 2.23 -4.20 16.88
N ASN A 30 2.12 -2.99 17.45
CA ASN A 30 0.86 -2.47 17.97
C ASN A 30 -0.03 -1.98 16.82
N LEU A 31 -0.98 -2.82 16.40
CA LEU A 31 -1.96 -2.53 15.35
C LEU A 31 -3.21 -1.88 15.93
N THR A 32 -3.53 -0.68 15.44
CA THR A 32 -4.84 -0.03 15.64
C THR A 32 -5.71 -0.26 14.41
N THR A 33 -6.88 -0.85 14.62
CA THR A 33 -7.81 -1.15 13.54
C THR A 33 -8.99 -0.20 13.59
N LEU A 34 -9.13 0.64 12.57
CA LEU A 34 -10.25 1.55 12.39
C LEU A 34 -11.37 0.79 11.67
N PHE A 35 -12.39 0.39 12.42
CA PHE A 35 -13.48 -0.43 11.91
C PHE A 35 -14.60 0.42 11.32
N HIS A 36 -15.07 0.05 10.12
CA HIS A 36 -16.20 0.64 9.44
C HIS A 36 -17.36 -0.36 9.36
N SER A 37 -18.42 -0.13 10.13
CA SER A 37 -19.64 -0.96 10.09
C SER A 37 -20.51 -0.69 8.85
N ASP A 38 -20.37 0.49 8.26
CA ASP A 38 -21.24 0.96 7.18
C ASP A 38 -20.74 0.50 5.80
N LEU A 39 -21.57 0.71 4.78
CA LEU A 39 -21.24 0.36 3.40
C LEU A 39 -19.95 1.05 2.91
N TRP A 40 -18.99 0.24 2.48
CA TRP A 40 -17.75 0.70 1.88
C TRP A 40 -17.96 1.16 0.43
N HIS A 41 -18.28 2.44 0.27
CA HIS A 41 -18.65 3.03 -1.02
C HIS A 41 -17.51 3.83 -1.69
N SER A 42 -16.39 4.02 -0.99
CA SER A 42 -15.26 4.80 -1.50
C SER A 42 -13.96 4.45 -0.77
N HIS A 43 -12.84 4.43 -1.49
CA HIS A 43 -11.52 4.24 -0.87
C HIS A 43 -11.12 5.44 0.00
N ARG A 44 -11.79 6.59 -0.15
CA ARG A 44 -11.62 7.79 0.70
C ARG A 44 -12.05 7.59 2.15
N LEU A 45 -12.83 6.55 2.45
CA LEU A 45 -13.16 6.23 3.84
C LEU A 45 -11.90 5.99 4.70
N LYS A 46 -10.83 5.48 4.08
CA LYS A 46 -9.50 5.34 4.70
C LYS A 46 -8.93 6.69 5.16
N ASP A 47 -8.98 7.70 4.30
CA ASP A 47 -8.48 9.04 4.59
C ASP A 47 -9.27 9.70 5.72
N SER A 48 -10.60 9.64 5.66
CA SER A 48 -11.47 10.22 6.69
C SER A 48 -11.25 9.59 8.06
N SER A 49 -11.13 8.26 8.12
CA SER A 49 -10.86 7.55 9.38
C SER A 49 -9.46 7.81 9.91
N LEU A 50 -8.46 7.80 9.04
CA LEU A 50 -7.10 8.14 9.44
C LEU A 50 -7.04 9.57 9.98
N LYS A 51 -7.70 10.53 9.33
CA LYS A 51 -7.79 11.92 9.79
C LYS A 51 -8.38 12.03 11.20
N LEU A 52 -9.49 11.36 11.48
CA LEU A 52 -10.10 11.32 12.82
C LEU A 52 -9.17 10.69 13.86
N PHE A 53 -8.51 9.58 13.52
CA PHE A 53 -7.52 8.96 14.40
C PHE A 53 -6.37 9.93 14.74
N LEU A 54 -5.82 10.59 13.72
CA LEU A 54 -4.66 11.49 13.84
C LEU A 54 -4.94 12.72 14.73
N GLN A 55 -6.17 13.23 14.76
CA GLN A 55 -6.57 14.36 15.61
C GLN A 55 -6.36 14.10 17.12
N SER A 56 -6.34 12.84 17.53
CA SER A 56 -6.12 12.43 18.92
C SER A 56 -4.67 12.03 19.23
N GLN A 57 -3.77 12.07 18.24
CA GLN A 57 -2.38 11.64 18.42
C GLN A 57 -1.47 12.82 18.75
N PRO A 58 -0.40 12.62 19.55
CA PRO A 58 0.66 13.60 19.68
C PRO A 58 1.25 13.96 18.32
N ALA A 59 1.54 15.24 18.08
CA ALA A 59 2.05 15.74 16.78
C ALA A 59 3.26 14.94 16.25
N GLU A 60 4.16 14.57 17.15
CA GLU A 60 5.42 13.87 16.86
C GLU A 60 5.28 12.33 16.77
N GLN A 61 4.10 11.78 17.07
CA GLN A 61 3.85 10.35 16.99
C GLN A 61 4.07 9.88 15.55
N ILE A 62 4.98 8.92 15.33
CA ILE A 62 5.12 8.28 14.02
C ILE A 62 3.96 7.30 13.84
N VAL A 63 3.22 7.48 12.76
CA VAL A 63 2.09 6.63 12.37
C VAL A 63 2.44 5.99 11.03
N LEU A 64 2.23 4.68 10.92
CA LEU A 64 2.27 3.95 9.67
C LEU A 64 0.84 3.50 9.35
N PHE A 65 0.26 4.07 8.30
CA PHE A 65 -1.00 3.62 7.73
C PHE A 65 -0.75 2.52 6.69
N THR A 66 -1.55 1.46 6.71
CA THR A 66 -1.52 0.40 5.70
C THR A 66 -2.91 -0.17 5.37
N ASP A 67 -3.07 -0.71 4.16
CA ASP A 67 -4.29 -1.40 3.73
C ASP A 67 -4.54 -2.67 4.55
N GLY A 68 -5.82 -2.94 4.88
CA GLY A 68 -6.19 -3.92 5.89
C GLY A 68 -6.28 -5.38 5.42
N TYR A 69 -6.42 -5.61 4.11
CA TYR A 69 -6.85 -6.92 3.57
C TYR A 69 -5.84 -7.63 2.71
N ASP A 70 -4.76 -6.99 2.32
CA ASP A 70 -3.84 -7.49 1.31
C ASP A 70 -2.41 -7.11 1.66
N THR A 71 -2.13 -7.05 2.95
CA THR A 71 -0.83 -6.64 3.47
C THR A 71 -0.34 -7.56 4.59
N LEU A 72 0.98 -7.60 4.78
CA LEU A 72 1.62 -8.25 5.93
C LEU A 72 2.98 -7.61 6.21
N PHE A 73 3.42 -7.67 7.47
CA PHE A 73 4.77 -7.26 7.89
C PHE A 73 5.75 -8.43 7.92
N LEU A 74 7.01 -8.14 7.64
CA LEU A 74 8.15 -9.07 7.72
C LEU A 74 9.19 -8.66 8.76
N ALA A 75 8.94 -7.59 9.52
CA ALA A 75 9.89 -7.04 10.47
C ALA A 75 9.20 -6.45 11.69
N ARG A 76 9.98 -6.20 12.74
CA ARG A 76 9.48 -5.58 13.97
C ARG A 76 9.40 -4.07 13.81
N GLU A 77 8.63 -3.46 14.71
CA GLU A 77 8.42 -2.02 14.77
C GLU A 77 9.72 -1.20 14.73
N MET A 78 10.75 -1.62 15.49
CA MET A 78 12.02 -0.90 15.56
C MET A 78 12.78 -0.92 14.22
N ASP A 79 12.72 -2.04 13.50
CA ASP A 79 13.41 -2.20 12.21
C ASP A 79 12.77 -1.28 11.16
N ILE A 80 11.43 -1.19 11.16
CA ILE A 80 10.65 -0.25 10.34
C ILE A 80 10.99 1.21 10.70
N TYR A 81 11.07 1.52 12.00
CA TYR A 81 11.40 2.87 12.47
C TYR A 81 12.79 3.33 12.05
N ILE A 82 13.79 2.46 12.18
CA ILE A 82 15.16 2.73 11.73
C ILE A 82 15.17 3.00 10.23
N LYS A 83 14.51 2.13 9.44
CA LYS A 83 14.48 2.31 7.98
C LYS A 83 13.77 3.59 7.56
N TYR A 84 12.68 3.94 8.24
CA TYR A 84 11.98 5.21 8.03
C TYR A 84 12.89 6.42 8.28
N LEU A 85 13.65 6.43 9.37
CA LEU A 85 14.58 7.54 9.65
C LEU A 85 15.77 7.58 8.67
N GLN A 86 16.19 6.43 8.12
CA GLN A 86 17.22 6.38 7.07
C GLN A 86 16.70 7.00 5.76
N LEU A 87 15.47 6.68 5.36
CA LEU A 87 14.84 7.25 4.18
C LEU A 87 14.48 8.73 4.37
N SER A 88 14.08 9.10 5.58
CA SER A 88 13.52 10.41 5.89
C SER A 88 14.12 11.01 7.16
N PRO A 89 15.38 11.50 7.12
CA PRO A 89 16.04 12.12 8.27
C PRO A 89 15.29 13.35 8.81
N ASN A 90 14.61 14.09 7.93
CA ASN A 90 13.76 15.24 8.27
C ASN A 90 12.35 14.84 8.74
N ARG A 91 12.11 13.53 8.87
CA ARG A 91 10.82 12.94 9.26
C ARG A 91 9.67 13.42 8.37
N ASP A 92 9.93 13.57 7.08
CA ASP A 92 8.91 13.76 6.03
C ASP A 92 8.12 12.48 5.80
N ILE A 93 6.94 12.60 5.21
CA ILE A 93 6.09 11.45 4.92
C ILE A 93 6.80 10.55 3.91
N VAL A 94 6.87 9.25 4.17
CA VAL A 94 7.29 8.24 3.21
C VAL A 94 6.05 7.46 2.75
N VAL A 95 5.86 7.35 1.44
CA VAL A 95 4.76 6.60 0.82
C VAL A 95 5.31 5.45 -0.02
N SER A 96 4.57 4.36 -0.09
CA SER A 96 4.94 3.22 -0.92
C SER A 96 4.95 3.57 -2.41
N ALA A 97 5.81 2.91 -3.16
CA ALA A 97 5.87 3.01 -4.62
C ALA A 97 5.20 1.80 -5.29
N GLU A 98 4.69 1.96 -6.50
CA GLU A 98 4.22 0.89 -7.38
C GLU A 98 4.69 1.08 -8.82
N THR A 99 4.49 0.05 -9.63
CA THR A 99 4.90 0.00 -11.05
C THR A 99 3.84 0.55 -12.01
N ASN A 100 2.57 0.63 -11.59
CA ASN A 100 1.48 1.13 -12.41
C ASN A 100 1.13 2.59 -12.07
N CYS A 101 0.89 3.42 -13.07
CA CYS A 101 0.30 4.74 -12.85
C CYS A 101 -1.22 4.58 -12.78
N TYR A 102 -1.78 4.48 -11.58
CA TYR A 102 -3.19 4.19 -11.35
C TYR A 102 -3.83 5.17 -10.35
N PRO A 103 -5.10 5.60 -10.53
CA PRO A 103 -6.05 5.22 -11.59
C PRO A 103 -5.99 6.07 -12.87
N ASP A 104 -5.23 7.16 -12.86
CA ASP A 104 -5.08 8.04 -14.00
C ASP A 104 -3.70 7.87 -14.64
N GLU A 105 -3.65 7.18 -15.77
CA GLU A 105 -2.40 6.94 -16.51
C GLU A 105 -1.79 8.25 -17.05
N ASN A 106 -2.57 9.32 -17.21
CA ASN A 106 -2.08 10.60 -17.71
C ASN A 106 -1.09 11.25 -16.73
N LEU A 107 -1.21 10.94 -15.43
CA LEU A 107 -0.27 11.42 -14.42
C LEU A 107 1.16 10.92 -14.66
N ALA A 108 1.35 9.81 -15.40
CA ALA A 108 2.66 9.26 -15.68
C ALA A 108 3.58 10.26 -16.41
N SER A 109 3.00 11.19 -17.16
CA SER A 109 3.74 12.25 -17.87
C SER A 109 4.36 13.30 -16.93
N VAL A 110 3.79 13.48 -15.74
CA VAL A 110 4.23 14.50 -14.76
C VAL A 110 4.94 13.92 -13.54
N TYR A 111 4.89 12.60 -13.33
CA TYR A 111 5.73 11.94 -12.34
C TYR A 111 7.21 12.14 -12.66
N PRO A 112 8.09 12.38 -11.66
CA PRO A 112 9.52 12.42 -11.90
C PRO A 112 10.02 11.08 -12.45
N ASN A 113 11.09 11.12 -13.23
CA ASN A 113 11.79 9.91 -13.66
C ASN A 113 12.55 9.32 -12.47
N THR A 114 12.55 8.00 -12.39
CA THR A 114 13.19 7.23 -11.31
C THR A 114 14.07 6.15 -11.91
N VAL A 115 15.04 5.67 -11.13
CA VAL A 115 15.77 4.45 -11.47
C VAL A 115 14.90 3.25 -11.06
N GLY A 116 14.62 2.35 -12.00
CA GLY A 116 13.78 1.17 -11.76
C GLY A 116 12.29 1.40 -12.07
N SER A 117 11.52 0.35 -11.85
CA SER A 117 10.11 0.21 -12.22
C SER A 117 9.14 0.84 -11.22
N TYR A 118 9.53 0.96 -9.94
CA TYR A 118 8.72 1.51 -8.86
C TYR A 118 8.69 3.04 -8.87
N ARG A 119 7.97 3.60 -9.84
CA ARG A 119 7.95 5.04 -10.12
C ARG A 119 6.77 5.79 -9.48
N PHE A 120 5.64 5.13 -9.33
CA PHE A 120 4.37 5.80 -9.02
C PHE A 120 4.00 5.64 -7.55
N LEU A 121 3.21 6.56 -7.00
CA LEU A 121 2.78 6.49 -5.61
C LEU A 121 1.70 5.42 -5.44
N ASN A 122 1.86 4.56 -4.44
CA ASN A 122 0.81 3.69 -3.93
C ASN A 122 0.38 4.14 -2.53
N SER A 123 -0.92 4.28 -2.30
CA SER A 123 -1.46 4.80 -1.02
C SER A 123 -1.71 3.74 0.05
N GLY A 124 -1.42 2.47 -0.26
CA GLY A 124 -1.63 1.35 0.66
C GLY A 124 -0.54 1.18 1.71
N GLY A 125 0.54 1.98 1.65
CA GLY A 125 1.55 2.07 2.71
C GLY A 125 2.05 3.51 2.84
N ILE A 126 1.87 4.12 4.00
CA ILE A 126 2.23 5.52 4.27
C ILE A 126 2.76 5.62 5.70
N ILE A 127 3.92 6.25 5.93
CA ILE A 127 4.50 6.46 7.26
C ILE A 127 4.97 7.91 7.44
N GLY A 128 4.68 8.50 8.60
CA GLY A 128 5.15 9.85 8.92
C GLY A 128 4.70 10.33 10.30
N PRO A 129 5.09 11.54 10.73
CA PRO A 129 4.60 12.15 11.95
C PRO A 129 3.11 12.46 11.82
N ALA A 130 2.36 12.28 12.91
CA ALA A 130 0.92 12.46 12.91
C ALA A 130 0.49 13.86 12.43
N ALA A 131 1.21 14.91 12.82
CA ALA A 131 0.93 16.28 12.37
C ALA A 131 1.13 16.46 10.85
N LYS A 132 2.16 15.86 10.26
CA LYS A 132 2.41 15.96 8.81
C LYS A 132 1.35 15.17 8.02
N LEU A 133 0.98 13.98 8.49
CA LEU A 133 -0.09 13.19 7.87
C LEU A 133 -1.44 13.92 7.94
N LEU A 134 -1.75 14.55 9.08
CA LEU A 134 -2.97 15.34 9.23
C LEU A 134 -2.97 16.55 8.30
N SER A 135 -1.83 17.24 8.16
CA SER A 135 -1.65 18.35 7.22
C SER A 135 -1.86 17.90 5.77
N ALA A 136 -1.30 16.75 5.38
CA ALA A 136 -1.50 16.16 4.06
C ALA A 136 -2.97 15.87 3.76
N LEU A 137 -3.70 15.29 4.71
CA LEU A 137 -5.13 14.99 4.55
C LEU A 137 -5.98 16.27 4.46
N ASN A 138 -5.63 17.34 5.18
CA ASN A 138 -6.31 18.64 5.06
C ASN A 138 -6.09 19.29 3.69
N GLU A 139 -4.87 19.18 3.15
CA GLU A 139 -4.56 19.68 1.81
C GLU A 139 -5.29 18.86 0.72
N ILE A 140 -5.35 17.53 0.87
CA ILE A 140 -6.13 16.65 -0.01
C ILE A 140 -7.61 17.06 -0.07
N ASP A 141 -8.21 17.37 1.08
CA ASP A 141 -9.60 17.84 1.12
C ASP A 141 -9.75 19.17 0.36
N SER A 142 -8.77 20.06 0.46
CA SER A 142 -8.74 21.33 -0.28
C SER A 142 -8.65 21.13 -1.79
N ILE A 143 -7.80 20.22 -2.27
CA ILE A 143 -7.68 19.85 -3.69
C ILE A 143 -9.02 19.30 -4.22
N LYS A 144 -9.64 18.39 -3.46
CA LYS A 144 -10.91 17.76 -3.84
C LYS A 144 -12.02 18.77 -4.08
N HIS A 145 -12.10 19.82 -3.25
CA HIS A 145 -13.15 20.84 -3.39
C HIS A 145 -13.01 21.67 -4.68
N LEU A 146 -11.86 21.62 -5.36
CA LEU A 146 -11.57 22.38 -6.57
C LEU A 146 -11.76 21.58 -7.86
N GLU A 147 -11.92 20.26 -7.79
CA GLU A 147 -11.91 19.37 -8.96
C GLU A 147 -13.22 18.58 -9.08
N ASP A 148 -13.91 18.70 -10.23
CA ASP A 148 -14.94 17.75 -10.65
C ASP A 148 -14.26 16.53 -11.27
N ASP A 149 -13.79 15.63 -10.42
CA ASP A 149 -12.87 14.56 -10.81
C ASP A 149 -13.52 13.17 -10.78
N LYS A 150 -13.49 12.47 -11.92
CA LYS A 150 -13.94 11.08 -12.07
C LYS A 150 -13.19 10.08 -11.18
N TYR A 151 -12.02 10.45 -10.64
CA TYR A 151 -11.20 9.68 -9.72
C TYR A 151 -11.31 10.13 -8.26
N ALA A 152 -12.25 11.03 -7.91
CA ALA A 152 -12.44 11.54 -6.54
C ALA A 152 -12.72 10.44 -5.48
N TRP A 153 -13.13 9.24 -5.92
CA TRP A 153 -13.33 8.05 -5.09
C TRP A 153 -12.00 7.39 -4.64
N SER A 154 -10.90 7.68 -5.33
CA SER A 154 -9.59 7.06 -5.11
C SER A 154 -8.74 7.91 -4.18
N ASN A 155 -8.40 7.37 -3.00
CA ASN A 155 -7.43 8.02 -2.13
C ASN A 155 -6.05 8.06 -2.80
N GLN A 156 -5.64 7.01 -3.52
CA GLN A 156 -4.38 6.99 -4.27
C GLN A 156 -4.24 8.14 -5.27
N TYR A 157 -5.32 8.44 -5.99
CA TYR A 157 -5.32 9.55 -6.94
C TYR A 157 -5.03 10.89 -6.25
N LEU A 158 -5.70 11.17 -5.14
CA LEU A 158 -5.51 12.45 -4.43
C LEU A 158 -4.17 12.54 -3.70
N TRP A 159 -3.68 11.43 -3.14
CA TRP A 159 -2.31 11.36 -2.61
C TRP A 159 -1.27 11.59 -3.73
N SER A 160 -1.51 11.06 -4.93
CA SER A 160 -0.67 11.31 -6.10
C SER A 160 -0.69 12.78 -6.51
N LYS A 161 -1.87 13.42 -6.54
CA LYS A 161 -2.01 14.86 -6.83
C LYS A 161 -1.28 15.73 -5.80
N LEU A 162 -1.41 15.39 -4.51
CA LEU A 162 -0.68 16.05 -3.42
C LEU A 162 0.84 15.88 -3.55
N TYR A 163 1.32 14.71 -3.97
CA TYR A 163 2.74 14.49 -4.21
C TYR A 163 3.23 15.33 -5.41
N LEU A 164 2.50 15.29 -6.51
CA LEU A 164 2.86 15.94 -7.77
C LEU A 164 2.82 17.47 -7.70
N ASN A 165 1.88 18.04 -6.94
CA ASN A 165 1.81 19.49 -6.73
C ASN A 165 2.84 20.01 -5.70
N ARG A 166 3.53 19.10 -4.98
CA ARG A 166 4.55 19.39 -3.97
C ARG A 166 4.06 20.26 -2.80
N SER A 167 2.76 20.23 -2.50
CA SER A 167 2.19 20.99 -1.37
C SER A 167 2.70 20.49 0.00
N VAL A 168 3.07 19.21 0.12
CA VAL A 168 3.58 18.63 1.38
C VAL A 168 4.86 17.83 1.12
N PRO A 169 5.93 18.02 1.92
CA PRO A 169 7.15 17.22 1.81
C PRO A 169 6.87 15.73 1.95
N MET A 170 7.21 14.98 0.89
CA MET A 170 6.94 13.55 0.79
C MET A 170 8.03 12.86 -0.03
N ILE A 171 8.37 11.64 0.38
CA ILE A 171 9.32 10.75 -0.25
C ILE A 171 8.55 9.51 -0.72
N VAL A 172 8.71 9.14 -1.98
CA VAL A 172 8.18 7.88 -2.50
C VAL A 172 9.30 6.83 -2.36
N ASP A 173 8.97 5.66 -1.78
CA ASP A 173 9.91 4.56 -1.53
C ASP A 173 10.24 3.78 -2.82
N HIS A 174 10.91 4.45 -3.76
CA HIS A 174 11.23 3.92 -5.08
C HIS A 174 12.15 2.69 -5.07
N GLN A 175 12.83 2.42 -3.96
CA GLN A 175 13.74 1.28 -3.81
C GLN A 175 13.12 0.13 -2.98
N CYS A 176 11.83 0.25 -2.62
CA CYS A 176 11.12 -0.76 -1.83
C CYS A 176 11.86 -1.12 -0.52
N GLU A 177 12.44 -0.11 0.13
CA GLU A 177 13.25 -0.26 1.34
C GLU A 177 12.38 -0.61 2.56
N ILE A 178 11.17 -0.06 2.62
CA ILE A 178 10.14 -0.41 3.61
C ILE A 178 9.03 -1.17 2.92
N PHE A 179 8.49 -0.62 1.84
CA PHE A 179 7.23 -1.06 1.23
C PHE A 179 7.48 -1.75 -0.10
N GLN A 180 7.06 -3.01 -0.20
CA GLN A 180 6.98 -3.74 -1.46
C GLN A 180 5.54 -3.87 -1.89
N THR A 181 5.22 -3.29 -3.04
CA THR A 181 3.94 -3.50 -3.71
C THR A 181 4.07 -4.60 -4.76
N PHE A 182 3.07 -5.46 -4.87
CA PHE A 182 2.96 -6.43 -5.94
C PHE A 182 1.74 -6.06 -6.74
N SER A 183 1.96 -5.32 -7.81
CA SER A 183 0.90 -4.92 -8.73
C SER A 183 0.77 -5.94 -9.85
N ASN A 184 -0.45 -6.30 -10.25
CA ASN A 184 -0.66 -7.09 -11.47
C ASN A 184 -0.36 -6.25 -12.73
N ASP A 185 -0.15 -6.90 -13.88
CA ASP A 185 -0.25 -6.21 -15.18
C ASP A 185 -1.68 -5.66 -15.38
N LEU A 186 -1.81 -4.45 -15.95
CA LEU A 186 -3.11 -3.79 -16.10
C LEU A 186 -4.03 -4.52 -17.09
N LYS A 187 -3.48 -5.11 -18.15
CA LYS A 187 -4.26 -5.92 -19.10
C LYS A 187 -4.71 -7.22 -18.45
N SER A 188 -3.83 -7.86 -17.67
CA SER A 188 -4.17 -9.04 -16.87
C SER A 188 -5.31 -8.75 -15.88
N ALA A 189 -5.27 -7.63 -15.15
CA ALA A 189 -6.36 -7.25 -14.24
C ALA A 189 -7.70 -7.09 -14.96
N HIS A 190 -7.71 -6.42 -16.10
CA HIS A 190 -8.93 -6.22 -16.87
C HIS A 190 -9.48 -7.56 -17.38
N ALA A 191 -8.62 -8.41 -17.95
CA ALA A 191 -9.00 -9.74 -18.39
C ALA A 191 -9.52 -10.61 -17.23
N PHE A 192 -8.90 -10.52 -16.06
CA PHE A 192 -9.30 -11.25 -14.86
C PHE A 192 -10.68 -10.83 -14.36
N ALA A 193 -10.96 -9.52 -14.33
CA ALA A 193 -12.26 -9.01 -13.90
C ALA A 193 -13.39 -9.49 -14.82
N LEU A 194 -13.18 -9.44 -16.15
CA LEU A 194 -14.11 -9.96 -17.15
C LEU A 194 -14.33 -11.47 -17.00
N ALA A 195 -13.23 -12.23 -16.98
CA ALA A 195 -13.27 -13.69 -16.87
C ALA A 195 -13.96 -14.16 -15.59
N SER A 196 -13.71 -13.48 -14.47
CA SER A 196 -14.34 -13.78 -13.18
C SER A 196 -15.84 -13.53 -13.22
N LYS A 197 -16.27 -12.40 -13.81
CA LYS A 197 -17.70 -12.06 -13.96
C LYS A 197 -18.43 -13.07 -14.85
N GLU A 198 -17.75 -13.60 -15.86
CA GLU A 198 -18.30 -14.58 -16.81
C GLU A 198 -18.17 -16.03 -16.34
N GLY A 199 -17.57 -16.28 -15.16
CA GLY A 199 -17.37 -17.64 -14.64
C GLY A 199 -16.36 -18.48 -15.43
N LYS A 200 -15.44 -17.85 -16.17
CA LYS A 200 -14.41 -18.53 -16.99
C LYS A 200 -13.24 -18.99 -16.13
N THR A 201 -13.47 -20.02 -15.31
CA THR A 201 -12.52 -20.54 -14.31
C THR A 201 -11.14 -20.89 -14.87
N GLU A 202 -11.06 -21.54 -16.03
CA GLU A 202 -9.77 -21.89 -16.66
C GLU A 202 -8.96 -20.66 -17.10
N LEU A 203 -9.63 -19.60 -17.56
CA LEU A 203 -8.96 -18.34 -17.91
C LEU A 203 -8.48 -17.61 -16.64
N VAL A 204 -9.31 -17.60 -15.60
CA VAL A 204 -8.94 -17.04 -14.28
C VAL A 204 -7.70 -17.74 -13.73
N SER A 205 -7.65 -19.06 -13.73
CA SER A 205 -6.49 -19.82 -13.25
C SER A 205 -5.22 -19.54 -14.05
N ARG A 206 -5.33 -19.42 -15.39
CA ARG A 206 -4.19 -19.06 -16.24
C ARG A 206 -3.66 -17.66 -15.94
N LEU A 207 -4.54 -16.67 -15.81
CA LEU A 207 -4.14 -15.29 -15.49
C LEU A 207 -3.44 -15.20 -14.12
N ILE A 208 -3.90 -15.95 -13.11
CA ILE A 208 -3.22 -16.03 -11.81
C ILE A 208 -1.82 -16.62 -11.97
N GLU A 209 -1.67 -17.69 -12.74
CA GLU A 209 -0.37 -18.34 -12.95
C GLU A 209 0.60 -17.46 -13.75
N ASP A 210 0.13 -16.76 -14.78
CA ASP A 210 0.95 -15.83 -15.56
C ASP A 210 1.50 -14.71 -14.66
N GLU A 211 0.66 -14.14 -13.78
CA GLU A 211 1.09 -13.14 -12.80
C GLU A 211 2.05 -13.74 -11.76
N ARG A 212 1.85 -14.99 -11.33
CA ARG A 212 2.79 -15.69 -10.44
C ARG A 212 4.17 -15.80 -11.06
N VAL A 213 4.26 -16.29 -12.29
CA VAL A 213 5.55 -16.41 -13.01
C VAL A 213 6.23 -15.05 -13.16
N ARG A 214 5.46 -13.99 -13.49
CA ARG A 214 5.98 -12.63 -13.63
C ARG A 214 6.55 -12.08 -12.32
N ILE A 215 5.86 -12.33 -11.20
CA ILE A 215 6.31 -11.89 -9.88
C ILE A 215 7.52 -12.71 -9.44
N ASP A 216 7.44 -14.05 -9.48
CA ASP A 216 8.52 -14.95 -9.02
C ASP A 216 9.86 -14.67 -9.72
N ALA A 217 9.85 -14.19 -10.97
CA ALA A 217 11.06 -13.83 -11.69
C ALA A 217 11.86 -12.67 -11.05
N ASN A 218 11.24 -11.84 -10.20
CA ASN A 218 11.82 -10.63 -9.64
C ASN A 218 12.07 -10.71 -8.12
N PHE A 219 11.76 -11.85 -7.50
CA PHE A 219 11.88 -12.00 -6.05
C PHE A 219 12.53 -13.31 -5.64
N GLU A 220 13.29 -13.27 -4.55
CA GLU A 220 13.79 -14.45 -3.86
C GLU A 220 13.16 -14.54 -2.47
N ILE A 221 12.51 -15.66 -2.15
CA ILE A 221 12.01 -15.94 -0.79
C ILE A 221 12.93 -16.96 -0.13
N LYS A 222 13.52 -16.55 1.00
CA LYS A 222 14.42 -17.37 1.80
C LYS A 222 14.30 -17.01 3.28
N ASP A 223 14.30 -18.02 4.16
CA ASP A 223 14.31 -17.85 5.61
C ASP A 223 13.18 -16.92 6.16
N SER A 224 11.95 -17.06 5.63
CA SER A 224 10.80 -16.19 5.95
C SER A 224 11.00 -14.71 5.61
N ALA A 225 11.93 -14.39 4.71
CA ALA A 225 12.14 -13.06 4.16
C ALA A 225 12.01 -13.10 2.63
N ILE A 226 11.73 -11.94 2.04
CA ILE A 226 11.72 -11.74 0.60
C ILE A 226 12.77 -10.69 0.24
N SER A 227 13.45 -10.90 -0.88
CA SER A 227 14.36 -9.93 -1.48
C SER A 227 13.82 -9.52 -2.84
N ASN A 228 13.76 -8.22 -3.09
CA ASN A 228 13.47 -7.66 -4.42
C ASN A 228 14.79 -7.63 -5.22
N LEU A 229 14.84 -8.40 -6.31
CA LEU A 229 16.06 -8.55 -7.11
C LEU A 229 16.34 -7.32 -7.98
N GLU A 230 15.32 -6.53 -8.31
CA GLU A 230 15.46 -5.31 -9.10
C GLU A 230 16.10 -4.18 -8.29
N THR A 231 15.61 -3.95 -7.07
CA THR A 231 16.10 -2.89 -6.18
C THR A 231 17.23 -3.36 -5.27
N ASN A 232 17.49 -4.67 -5.22
CA ASN A 232 18.43 -5.31 -4.30
C ASN A 232 18.14 -4.97 -2.82
N THR A 233 16.86 -4.95 -2.44
CA THR A 233 16.40 -4.63 -1.08
C THR A 233 15.63 -5.78 -0.44
N ARG A 234 15.49 -5.70 0.89
CA ARG A 234 14.69 -6.62 1.70
C ARG A 234 13.54 -5.83 2.36
N PRO A 235 12.38 -5.75 1.70
CA PRO A 235 11.26 -4.97 2.19
C PRO A 235 10.72 -5.50 3.52
N LEU A 236 10.17 -4.59 4.33
CA LEU A 236 9.68 -4.88 5.68
C LEU A 236 8.14 -5.01 5.74
N HIS A 237 7.47 -4.56 4.69
CA HIS A 237 6.03 -4.55 4.53
C HIS A 237 5.67 -4.94 3.10
N LEU A 238 4.75 -5.91 2.95
CA LEU A 238 4.27 -6.39 1.66
C LEU A 238 2.84 -5.93 1.43
N HIS A 239 2.53 -5.50 0.21
CA HIS A 239 1.20 -5.11 -0.23
C HIS A 239 0.87 -5.79 -1.57
N PHE A 240 -0.07 -6.74 -1.55
CA PHE A 240 -0.51 -7.52 -2.69
C PHE A 240 -1.62 -6.79 -3.46
N ASN A 241 -1.28 -5.62 -4.00
CA ASN A 241 -2.25 -4.69 -4.56
C ASN A 241 -2.81 -5.14 -5.92
N GLY A 242 -4.12 -4.97 -6.07
CA GLY A 242 -4.85 -5.32 -7.30
C GLY A 242 -5.58 -6.65 -7.22
N PRO A 243 -6.53 -6.90 -8.14
CA PRO A 243 -7.50 -8.00 -8.01
C PRO A 243 -6.87 -9.39 -8.02
N ILE A 244 -5.79 -9.61 -8.77
CA ILE A 244 -5.14 -10.93 -8.86
C ILE A 244 -4.25 -11.18 -7.66
N MET A 245 -3.44 -10.18 -7.31
CA MET A 245 -2.36 -10.29 -6.32
C MET A 245 -2.88 -10.62 -4.92
N LYS A 246 -4.07 -10.12 -4.57
CA LYS A 246 -4.77 -10.45 -3.32
C LYS A 246 -4.90 -11.95 -3.07
N PHE A 247 -5.10 -12.76 -4.11
CA PHE A 247 -5.18 -14.21 -4.00
C PHE A 247 -3.81 -14.85 -3.82
N MET A 248 -2.80 -14.33 -4.51
CA MET A 248 -1.43 -14.83 -4.48
C MET A 248 -0.77 -14.73 -3.11
N MET A 249 -1.22 -13.78 -2.27
CA MET A 249 -0.80 -13.65 -0.87
C MET A 249 -0.84 -14.98 -0.09
N PHE A 250 -1.74 -15.90 -0.45
CA PHE A 250 -1.95 -17.18 0.22
C PHE A 250 -1.42 -18.39 -0.55
N LEU A 251 -0.78 -18.17 -1.69
CA LEU A 251 -0.20 -19.20 -2.54
C LEU A 251 1.32 -19.26 -2.34
N ASP A 252 1.91 -20.39 -2.73
CA ASP A 252 3.37 -20.46 -2.81
C ASP A 252 3.89 -19.49 -3.90
N PRO A 253 5.03 -18.83 -3.69
CA PRO A 253 5.94 -19.01 -2.54
C PRO A 253 5.59 -18.12 -1.33
N PHE A 254 4.64 -17.19 -1.44
CA PHE A 254 4.30 -16.21 -0.39
C PHE A 254 3.71 -16.82 0.88
N ARG A 255 3.06 -17.98 0.77
CA ARG A 255 2.52 -18.71 1.92
C ARG A 255 3.59 -19.02 2.97
N ALA A 256 4.86 -19.15 2.57
CA ALA A 256 5.98 -19.37 3.50
C ALA A 256 6.27 -18.17 4.43
N LEU A 257 5.70 -17.00 4.14
CA LEU A 257 5.89 -15.76 4.93
C LEU A 257 4.83 -15.58 6.03
N ILE A 258 3.76 -16.40 6.01
CA ILE A 258 2.65 -16.36 6.96
C ILE A 258 2.83 -17.49 7.98
#